data_AF-A0ABD5Y4M7-F1
#
_entry.id   AF-A0ABD5Y4M7-F1
#
_cell.length_a   1.000
_cell.length_b   1.000
_cell.length_c   1.000
_cell.angle_alpha   90.00
_cell.angle_beta   90.00
_cell.angle_gamma   90.00
#
_symmetry.space_group_name_H-M   'P 1'
#
loop_
_entity.id
_entity.type
_entity.pdbx_description
1 polymer ?
#
loop_
_entity_poly.entity_id
_entity_poly.type
_entity_poly.pdbx_seq_one_letter_code
_entity_poly.pdbx_strand_id
1 'polypeptide(L)'
;MYADPDPECDDEEWGTARAVAMPVAVATAFAGVYLGAYGFDRYLDYAAMLGPRGEWLQFAVMGGLVVLHGAVHAVAYALLCEGSWRDVAVEASLFPGGLDPVQVFVVPTAQIRRSAYLVGVAAPGVLLGLVPAAWALATGNPLALFVGLVGILLTGSDIGELLDTVRSPDAAGAAEFASS
;
A
#
# COMPACT_ATOMS: atom_id res chain seq x y z
N MET A 1 -26.68 -24.19 20.34
CA MET A 1 -26.90 -22.75 20.16
C MET A 1 -25.55 -22.09 20.25
N TYR A 2 -24.95 -21.77 19.11
CA TYR A 2 -23.78 -20.91 19.06
C TYR A 2 -24.31 -19.51 19.35
N ALA A 3 -23.85 -18.90 20.44
CA ALA A 3 -24.11 -17.49 20.68
C ALA A 3 -23.22 -16.72 19.71
N ASP A 4 -23.87 -16.11 18.73
CA ASP A 4 -23.27 -15.13 17.84
C ASP A 4 -22.71 -13.99 18.72
N PRO A 5 -21.38 -13.79 18.82
CA PRO A 5 -20.82 -12.85 19.77
C PRO A 5 -20.87 -11.39 19.28
N ASP A 6 -21.31 -11.10 18.05
CA ASP A 6 -21.29 -9.71 17.60
C ASP A 6 -22.37 -9.35 16.56
N PRO A 7 -23.46 -8.67 16.97
CA PRO A 7 -24.45 -8.12 16.04
C PRO A 7 -24.04 -6.75 15.47
N GLU A 8 -22.85 -6.21 15.79
CA GLU A 8 -22.37 -4.91 15.32
C GLU A 8 -21.34 -5.04 14.18
N CYS A 9 -21.66 -5.76 13.11
CA CYS A 9 -20.90 -5.71 11.85
C CYS A 9 -21.15 -4.40 11.05
N ASP A 10 -21.22 -3.25 11.73
CA ASP A 10 -21.30 -1.92 11.09
C ASP A 10 -19.92 -1.20 11.06
N ASP A 11 -18.88 -1.81 11.66
CA ASP A 11 -17.53 -1.22 11.73
C ASP A 11 -16.70 -1.39 10.42
N GLU A 12 -17.07 -2.32 9.55
CA GLU A 12 -16.35 -2.60 8.30
C GLU A 12 -16.46 -1.45 7.27
N GLU A 13 -17.59 -0.74 7.24
CA GLU A 13 -17.78 0.39 6.30
C GLU A 13 -16.86 1.57 6.65
N TRP A 14 -16.64 1.83 7.94
CA TRP A 14 -15.81 2.94 8.40
C TRP A 14 -14.30 2.69 8.22
N GLY A 15 -13.86 1.44 8.40
CA GLY A 15 -12.50 1.00 8.06
C GLY A 15 -12.21 1.17 6.57
N THR A 16 -13.12 0.69 5.74
CA THR A 16 -13.04 0.76 4.27
C THR A 16 -13.06 2.20 3.76
N ALA A 17 -13.91 3.06 4.32
CA ALA A 17 -13.96 4.47 3.95
C ALA A 17 -12.64 5.19 4.24
N ARG A 18 -11.96 4.88 5.35
CA ARG A 18 -10.65 5.46 5.69
C ARG A 18 -9.52 4.91 4.82
N ALA A 19 -9.54 3.61 4.54
CA ALA A 19 -8.60 2.93 3.65
C ALA A 19 -8.60 3.54 2.24
N VAL A 20 -9.74 4.05 1.77
CA VAL A 20 -9.83 4.76 0.48
C VAL A 20 -9.57 6.26 0.61
N ALA A 21 -10.20 6.92 1.59
CA ALA A 21 -10.13 8.37 1.71
C ALA A 21 -8.72 8.88 2.01
N MET A 22 -7.95 8.15 2.82
CA MET A 22 -6.59 8.56 3.21
C MET A 22 -5.62 8.58 2.01
N PRO A 23 -5.45 7.48 1.23
CA PRO A 23 -4.65 7.52 0.00
C PRO A 23 -5.09 8.59 -0.98
N VAL A 24 -6.40 8.74 -1.19
CA VAL A 24 -6.95 9.74 -2.11
C VAL A 24 -6.61 11.15 -1.65
N ALA A 25 -6.77 11.46 -0.36
CA ALA A 25 -6.44 12.76 0.20
C ALA A 25 -4.95 13.07 0.08
N VAL A 26 -4.08 12.10 0.41
CA VAL A 26 -2.62 12.26 0.31
C VAL A 26 -2.20 12.44 -1.15
N ALA A 27 -2.69 11.61 -2.07
CA ALA A 27 -2.43 11.73 -3.50
C ALA A 27 -2.89 13.10 -4.04
N THR A 28 -4.09 13.55 -3.66
CA THR A 28 -4.63 14.86 -4.04
C THR A 28 -3.77 16.00 -3.52
N ALA A 29 -3.26 15.91 -2.29
CA ALA A 29 -2.37 16.91 -1.73
C ALA A 29 -1.06 17.02 -2.53
N PHE A 30 -0.40 15.89 -2.82
CA PHE A 30 0.81 15.89 -3.64
C PHE A 30 0.56 16.43 -5.05
N ALA A 31 -0.54 16.01 -5.70
CA ALA A 31 -0.93 16.53 -7.00
C ALA A 31 -1.18 18.05 -6.95
N GLY A 32 -1.92 18.52 -5.94
CA GLY A 32 -2.21 19.95 -5.75
C GLY A 32 -0.96 20.79 -5.56
N VAL A 33 -0.02 20.34 -4.71
CA VAL A 33 1.27 21.03 -4.51
C VAL A 33 2.10 21.04 -5.78
N TYR A 34 2.18 19.91 -6.49
CA TYR A 34 2.92 19.83 -7.75
C TYR A 34 2.35 20.78 -8.80
N LEU A 35 1.02 20.78 -8.98
CA LEU A 35 0.34 21.66 -9.92
C LEU A 35 0.50 23.13 -9.55
N GLY A 36 0.47 23.46 -8.26
CA GLY A 36 0.73 24.82 -7.78
C GLY A 36 2.16 25.28 -8.03
N ALA A 37 3.14 24.38 -7.91
CA ALA A 37 4.56 24.70 -8.08
C ALA A 37 5.00 24.76 -9.55
N TYR A 38 4.50 23.85 -10.38
CA TYR A 38 5.00 23.62 -11.74
C TYR A 38 3.97 23.92 -12.84
N GLY A 39 2.71 24.13 -12.49
CA GLY A 39 1.63 24.37 -13.44
C GLY A 39 1.05 23.08 -14.04
N PHE A 40 -0.17 23.21 -14.59
CA PHE A 40 -0.88 22.08 -15.20
C PHE A 40 -0.24 21.59 -16.50
N ASP A 41 0.30 22.50 -17.32
CA ASP A 41 0.96 22.14 -18.57
C ASP A 41 2.15 21.20 -18.33
N ARG A 42 2.90 21.43 -17.24
CA ARG A 42 4.03 20.57 -16.86
C ARG A 42 3.61 19.16 -16.44
N TYR A 43 2.41 18.99 -15.92
CA TYR A 43 1.84 17.68 -15.69
C TYR A 43 1.43 17.00 -17.01
N LEU A 44 0.86 17.75 -17.96
CA LEU A 44 0.49 17.23 -19.27
C LEU A 44 1.69 16.84 -20.14
N ASP A 45 2.87 17.43 -19.93
CA ASP A 45 4.12 17.03 -20.58
C ASP A 45 4.42 15.53 -20.43
N TYR A 46 3.94 14.88 -19.34
CA TYR A 46 4.12 13.44 -19.17
C TYR A 46 3.46 12.65 -20.30
N ALA A 47 2.29 13.07 -20.79
CA ALA A 47 1.61 12.37 -21.88
C ALA A 47 2.43 12.48 -23.18
N ALA A 48 3.07 13.63 -23.40
CA ALA A 48 4.00 13.82 -24.50
C ALA A 48 5.29 12.97 -24.33
N MET A 49 5.82 12.84 -23.11
CA MET A 49 6.99 12.02 -22.81
C MET A 49 6.78 10.53 -23.12
N LEU A 50 5.57 10.02 -22.93
CA LEU A 50 5.27 8.61 -23.15
C LEU A 50 5.08 8.24 -24.63
N GLY A 51 4.92 9.25 -25.51
CA GLY A 51 4.86 9.07 -26.95
C GLY A 51 3.58 8.36 -27.46
N PRO A 52 3.60 7.86 -28.71
CA PRO A 52 2.41 7.35 -29.41
C PRO A 52 1.75 6.10 -28.83
N ARG A 53 2.34 5.49 -27.79
CA ARG A 53 1.83 4.29 -27.10
C ARG A 53 1.79 4.51 -25.59
N GLY A 54 1.61 5.76 -25.18
CA GLY A 54 1.75 6.14 -23.79
C GLY A 54 0.76 5.47 -22.87
N GLU A 55 -0.45 5.16 -23.34
CA GLU A 55 -1.44 4.41 -22.59
C GLU A 55 -0.95 2.99 -22.24
N TRP A 56 -0.33 2.28 -23.18
CA TRP A 56 0.23 0.94 -22.92
C TRP A 56 1.39 1.00 -21.93
N LEU A 57 2.21 2.04 -22.04
CA LEU A 57 3.31 2.26 -21.10
C LEU A 57 2.77 2.59 -19.69
N GLN A 58 1.70 3.38 -19.57
CA GLN A 58 1.03 3.62 -18.29
C GLN A 58 0.47 2.33 -17.70
N PHE A 59 -0.23 1.52 -18.50
CA PHE A 59 -0.71 0.21 -18.06
C PHE A 59 0.43 -0.69 -17.59
N ALA A 60 1.53 -0.73 -18.33
CA ALA A 60 2.70 -1.50 -17.94
C ALA A 60 3.33 -0.99 -16.64
N VAL A 61 3.41 0.33 -16.45
CA VAL A 61 3.91 0.94 -15.20
C VAL A 61 2.99 0.63 -14.03
N MET A 62 1.68 0.77 -14.19
CA MET A 62 0.70 0.43 -13.14
C MET A 62 0.76 -1.06 -12.76
N GLY A 63 0.77 -1.95 -13.76
CA GLY A 63 0.92 -3.40 -13.52
C GLY A 63 2.27 -3.73 -12.85
N GLY A 64 3.35 -3.08 -13.28
CA GLY A 64 4.66 -3.19 -12.66
C GLY A 64 4.67 -2.71 -11.21
N LEU A 65 3.95 -1.64 -10.89
CA LEU A 65 3.82 -1.13 -9.53
C LEU A 65 3.07 -2.09 -8.61
N VAL A 66 2.03 -2.78 -9.08
CA VAL A 66 1.34 -3.82 -8.31
C VAL A 66 2.30 -4.96 -7.96
N VAL A 67 3.08 -5.43 -8.94
CA VAL A 67 4.09 -6.49 -8.70
C VAL A 67 5.18 -6.01 -7.74
N LEU A 68 5.67 -4.78 -7.94
CA LEU A 68 6.68 -4.17 -7.07
C LEU A 68 6.16 -3.96 -5.65
N HIS A 69 4.89 -3.63 -5.48
CA HIS A 69 4.26 -3.44 -4.18
C HIS A 69 4.34 -4.72 -3.34
N GLY A 70 3.89 -5.85 -3.90
CA GLY A 70 4.07 -7.16 -3.25
C GLY A 70 5.54 -7.54 -3.03
N ALA A 71 6.41 -7.25 -3.99
CA ALA A 71 7.84 -7.51 -3.85
C ALA A 71 8.48 -6.69 -2.72
N VAL A 72 8.07 -5.43 -2.52
CA VAL A 72 8.56 -4.58 -1.43
C VAL A 72 8.15 -5.13 -0.08
N HIS A 73 6.89 -5.58 0.09
CA HIS A 73 6.51 -6.31 1.30
C HIS A 73 7.40 -7.54 1.53
N ALA A 74 7.60 -8.36 0.50
CA ALA A 74 8.39 -9.58 0.62
C ALA A 74 9.84 -9.30 1.03
N VAL A 75 10.47 -8.28 0.41
CA VAL A 75 11.81 -7.81 0.78
C VAL A 75 11.83 -7.31 2.21
N ALA A 76 10.86 -6.47 2.59
CA ALA A 76 10.80 -5.90 3.94
C ALA A 76 10.66 -6.98 5.01
N TYR A 77 9.74 -7.94 4.82
CA TYR A 77 9.59 -9.06 5.74
C TYR A 77 10.81 -9.97 5.73
N ALA A 78 11.38 -10.31 4.57
CA ALA A 78 12.58 -11.16 4.53
C ALA A 78 13.77 -10.52 5.26
N LEU A 79 13.95 -9.20 5.17
CA LEU A 79 15.02 -8.50 5.89
C LEU A 79 14.76 -8.40 7.40
N LEU A 80 13.49 -8.39 7.81
CA LEU A 80 13.08 -8.20 9.21
C LEU A 80 12.80 -9.52 9.96
N CYS A 81 12.44 -10.59 9.25
CA CYS A 81 12.29 -11.97 9.75
C CYS A 81 13.63 -12.69 9.67
N GLU A 82 14.52 -12.47 10.64
CA GLU A 82 15.83 -13.16 10.75
C GLU A 82 16.68 -13.22 9.45
N GLY A 83 16.39 -12.38 8.44
CA GLY A 83 17.06 -12.36 7.15
C GLY A 83 16.66 -13.47 6.16
N SER A 84 15.49 -14.11 6.32
CA SER A 84 15.13 -15.32 5.57
C SER A 84 13.89 -15.16 4.67
N TRP A 85 14.09 -15.41 3.37
CA TRP A 85 13.02 -15.48 2.37
C TRP A 85 12.10 -16.68 2.53
N ARG A 86 12.49 -17.68 3.32
CA ARG A 86 11.65 -18.87 3.58
C ARG A 86 10.51 -18.54 4.54
N ASP A 87 10.64 -17.44 5.26
CA ASP A 87 9.71 -16.99 6.27
C ASP A 87 8.72 -15.93 5.71
N VAL A 88 8.57 -15.89 4.39
CA VAL A 88 7.64 -15.02 3.67
C VAL A 88 6.80 -15.89 2.74
N ALA A 89 5.48 -15.81 2.89
CA ALA A 89 4.51 -16.44 2.00
C ALA A 89 3.81 -15.39 1.14
N VAL A 90 3.47 -15.80 -0.08
CA VAL A 90 2.54 -15.07 -0.95
C VAL A 90 1.28 -15.91 -1.03
N GLU A 91 0.20 -15.39 -0.45
CA GLU A 91 -1.10 -16.04 -0.46
C GLU A 91 -2.00 -15.36 -1.48
N ALA A 92 -2.66 -16.15 -2.32
CA ALA A 92 -3.58 -15.63 -3.32
C ALA A 92 -4.92 -16.32 -3.16
N SER A 93 -5.97 -15.54 -2.95
CA SER A 93 -7.35 -16.01 -2.89
C SER A 93 -8.11 -15.54 -4.11
N LEU A 94 -8.82 -16.48 -4.75
CA LEU A 94 -9.77 -16.20 -5.81
C LEU A 94 -11.16 -16.25 -5.19
N PHE A 95 -11.93 -15.17 -5.37
CA PHE A 95 -13.26 -15.01 -4.76
C PHE A 95 -13.26 -15.11 -3.22
N PRO A 96 -12.44 -14.31 -2.50
CA PRO A 96 -12.39 -14.29 -1.03
C PRO A 96 -13.72 -13.87 -0.37
N GLY A 97 -14.65 -13.32 -1.15
CA GLY A 97 -15.88 -12.68 -0.67
C GLY A 97 -15.82 -11.17 -0.89
N GLY A 98 -16.99 -10.49 -0.91
CA GLY A 98 -17.06 -9.04 -1.16
C GLY A 98 -16.92 -8.64 -2.64
N LEU A 99 -16.40 -7.43 -2.88
CA LEU A 99 -16.26 -6.84 -4.23
C LEU A 99 -14.94 -7.20 -4.92
N ASP A 100 -13.99 -7.81 -4.21
CA ASP A 100 -12.67 -8.13 -4.76
C ASP A 100 -12.64 -9.53 -5.38
N PRO A 101 -12.44 -9.65 -6.71
CA PRO A 101 -12.41 -10.95 -7.38
C PRO A 101 -11.13 -11.74 -7.08
N VAL A 102 -10.05 -11.05 -6.70
CA VAL A 102 -8.73 -11.60 -6.40
C VAL A 102 -8.10 -10.80 -5.27
N GLN A 103 -7.59 -11.48 -4.25
CA GLN A 103 -6.74 -10.88 -3.22
C GLN A 103 -5.38 -11.57 -3.21
N VAL A 104 -4.32 -10.78 -3.12
CA VAL A 104 -2.95 -11.27 -3.00
C VAL A 104 -2.33 -10.62 -1.79
N PHE A 105 -1.91 -11.45 -0.85
CA PHE A 105 -1.27 -11.04 0.40
C PHE A 105 0.18 -11.51 0.41
N VAL A 106 1.03 -10.69 1.01
CA VAL A 106 2.40 -11.08 1.32
C VAL A 106 2.53 -11.01 2.82
N VAL A 107 2.81 -12.14 3.46
CA VAL A 107 2.77 -12.27 4.92
C VAL A 107 4.02 -12.96 5.44
N PRO A 108 4.52 -12.57 6.63
CA PRO A 108 5.55 -13.33 7.32
C PRO A 108 4.95 -14.63 7.88
N THR A 109 5.65 -15.74 7.73
CA THR A 109 5.25 -17.05 8.29
C THR A 109 5.96 -17.38 9.60
N ALA A 110 7.08 -16.71 9.89
CA ALA A 110 7.73 -16.75 11.17
C ALA A 110 7.24 -15.64 12.09
N GLN A 111 7.39 -15.86 13.39
CA GLN A 111 7.12 -14.86 14.41
C GLN A 111 7.99 -13.61 14.20
N ILE A 112 7.35 -12.46 14.00
CA ILE A 112 8.00 -11.17 13.79
C ILE A 112 7.60 -10.17 14.88
N ARG A 113 8.53 -9.28 15.25
CA ARG A 113 8.24 -8.15 16.12
C ARG A 113 7.17 -7.27 15.50
N ARG A 114 6.21 -6.82 16.31
CA ARG A 114 5.14 -5.91 15.88
C ARG A 114 5.64 -4.66 15.15
N SER A 115 6.70 -4.03 15.65
CA SER A 115 7.29 -2.85 14.99
C SER A 115 7.87 -3.19 13.61
N ALA A 116 8.49 -4.35 13.46
CA ALA A 116 8.99 -4.84 12.18
C ALA A 116 7.85 -5.20 11.22
N TYR A 117 6.76 -5.78 11.73
CA TYR A 117 5.55 -5.98 10.93
C TYR A 117 4.99 -4.67 10.39
N LEU A 118 4.78 -3.67 11.26
CA LEU A 118 4.29 -2.34 10.85
C LEU A 118 5.21 -1.67 9.83
N VAL A 119 6.53 -1.82 9.95
CA VAL A 119 7.48 -1.33 8.94
C VAL A 119 7.30 -2.06 7.61
N GLY A 120 7.11 -3.39 7.64
CA GLY A 120 6.86 -4.18 6.45
C GLY A 120 5.56 -3.81 5.74
N VAL A 121 4.48 -3.55 6.50
CA VAL A 121 3.20 -3.07 5.96
C VAL A 121 3.34 -1.66 5.37
N ALA A 122 4.05 -0.75 6.04
CA ALA A 122 4.21 0.63 5.56
C ALA A 122 5.19 0.78 4.39
N ALA A 123 6.07 -0.20 4.15
CA ALA A 123 7.20 -0.08 3.24
C ALA A 123 6.79 0.27 1.79
N PRO A 124 5.79 -0.37 1.15
CA PRO A 124 5.40 -0.02 -0.21
C PRO A 124 4.86 1.40 -0.33
N GLY A 125 4.04 1.84 0.63
CA GLY A 125 3.50 3.20 0.61
C GLY A 125 4.56 4.28 0.74
N VAL A 126 5.61 4.00 1.53
CA VAL A 126 6.76 4.90 1.61
C VAL A 126 7.61 4.84 0.34
N LEU A 127 8.04 3.65 -0.08
CA LEU A 127 9.06 3.50 -1.12
C LEU A 127 8.53 3.71 -2.54
N LEU A 128 7.29 3.28 -2.81
CA LEU A 128 6.67 3.40 -4.13
C LEU A 128 5.71 4.58 -4.21
N GLY A 129 5.22 5.08 -3.08
CA GLY A 129 4.31 6.22 -3.00
C GLY A 129 5.01 7.54 -2.65
N LEU A 130 5.34 7.70 -1.36
CA LEU A 130 5.82 8.96 -0.81
C LEU A 130 7.19 9.39 -1.37
N VAL A 131 8.14 8.46 -1.52
CA VAL A 131 9.49 8.77 -2.03
C VAL A 131 9.44 9.29 -3.47
N PRO A 132 8.77 8.61 -4.44
CA PRO A 132 8.64 9.13 -5.80
C PRO A 132 7.84 10.44 -5.87
N ALA A 133 6.78 10.59 -5.07
CA ALA A 133 6.00 11.84 -5.01
C ALA A 133 6.84 13.02 -4.50
N ALA A 134 7.61 12.83 -3.42
CA ALA A 134 8.53 13.83 -2.90
C ALA A 134 9.65 14.17 -3.91
N TRP A 135 10.18 13.16 -4.60
CA TRP A 135 11.15 13.37 -5.68
C TRP A 135 10.57 14.19 -6.82
N ALA A 136 9.31 13.94 -7.19
CA ALA A 136 8.61 14.73 -8.19
C ALA A 136 8.45 16.19 -7.78
N LEU A 137 8.11 16.45 -6.51
CA LEU A 137 8.04 17.80 -5.96
C LEU A 137 9.39 18.51 -5.93
N ALA A 138 10.50 17.78 -5.80
CA ALA A 138 11.84 18.37 -5.80
C ALA A 138 12.35 18.67 -7.22
N THR A 139 11.94 17.88 -8.21
CA THR A 139 12.52 17.91 -9.57
C THR A 139 11.60 18.41 -10.66
N GLY A 140 10.29 18.52 -10.40
CA GLY A 140 9.29 18.80 -11.42
C GLY A 140 9.19 17.67 -12.46
N ASN A 141 9.46 16.42 -12.05
CA ASN A 141 9.38 15.24 -12.91
C ASN A 141 7.95 14.65 -12.86
N PRO A 142 7.18 14.74 -13.95
CA PRO A 142 5.78 14.30 -13.95
C PRO A 142 5.63 12.77 -13.96
N LEU A 143 6.61 12.02 -14.47
CA LEU A 143 6.60 10.56 -14.39
C LEU A 143 6.80 10.08 -12.95
N ALA A 144 7.71 10.72 -12.21
CA ALA A 144 7.89 10.42 -10.78
C ALA A 144 6.62 10.75 -9.97
N LEU A 145 5.91 11.83 -10.34
CA LEU A 145 4.62 12.17 -9.72
C LEU A 145 3.62 11.06 -9.99
N PHE A 146 3.44 10.65 -11.25
CA PHE A 146 2.52 9.58 -11.62
C PHE A 146 2.80 8.28 -10.84
N VAL A 147 4.06 7.86 -10.80
CA VAL A 147 4.50 6.68 -10.04
C VAL A 147 4.15 6.82 -8.56
N GLY A 148 4.46 7.97 -7.95
CA GLY A 148 4.17 8.22 -6.53
C GLY A 148 2.68 8.26 -6.22
N LEU A 149 1.87 8.87 -7.07
CA LEU A 149 0.41 8.92 -6.89
C LEU A 149 -0.21 7.52 -6.97
N VAL A 150 0.15 6.73 -7.98
CA VAL A 150 -0.31 5.34 -8.10
C VAL A 150 0.17 4.51 -6.91
N GLY A 151 1.43 4.66 -6.51
CA GLY A 151 1.98 3.98 -5.35
C GLY A 151 1.25 4.29 -4.05
N ILE A 152 0.86 5.54 -3.82
CA ILE A 152 0.02 5.95 -2.67
C ILE A 152 -1.35 5.30 -2.76
N LEU A 153 -1.99 5.33 -3.93
CA LEU A 153 -3.34 4.78 -4.11
C LEU A 153 -3.40 3.25 -3.90
N LEU A 154 -2.31 2.54 -4.14
CA LEU A 154 -2.21 1.09 -3.91
C LEU A 154 -2.18 0.70 -2.42
N THR A 155 -1.97 1.64 -1.49
CA THR A 155 -1.75 1.31 -0.06
C THR A 155 -3.02 1.34 0.77
N GLY A 156 -4.20 1.25 0.13
CA GLY A 156 -5.47 1.34 0.84
C GLY A 156 -5.63 0.22 1.87
N SER A 157 -5.40 -1.03 1.45
CA SER A 157 -5.39 -2.20 2.34
C SER A 157 -4.36 -2.07 3.45
N ASP A 158 -3.17 -1.57 3.14
CA ASP A 158 -2.07 -1.42 4.10
C ASP A 158 -2.44 -0.45 5.23
N ILE A 159 -3.19 0.61 4.92
CA ILE A 159 -3.65 1.57 5.93
C ILE A 159 -4.67 0.92 6.87
N GLY A 160 -5.57 0.08 6.33
CA GLY A 160 -6.48 -0.72 7.15
C GLY A 160 -5.69 -1.60 8.12
N GLU A 161 -4.79 -2.41 7.58
CA GLU A 161 -3.93 -3.33 8.35
C GLU A 161 -3.09 -2.61 9.41
N LEU A 162 -2.50 -1.46 9.07
CA LEU A 162 -1.75 -0.62 10.01
C LEU A 162 -2.64 -0.12 11.16
N LEU A 163 -3.83 0.37 10.85
CA LEU A 163 -4.76 0.90 11.84
C LEU A 163 -5.25 -0.22 12.78
N ASP A 164 -5.57 -1.38 12.23
CA ASP A 164 -6.09 -2.52 12.99
C ASP A 164 -5.01 -3.11 13.89
N THR A 165 -3.79 -3.25 13.35
CA THR A 165 -2.62 -3.68 14.13
C THR A 165 -2.27 -2.67 15.23
N VAL A 166 -2.43 -1.37 15.02
CA VAL A 166 -2.18 -0.34 16.06
C VAL A 166 -3.28 -0.34 17.13
N ARG A 167 -4.54 -0.49 16.73
CA ARG A 167 -5.72 -0.44 17.61
C ARG A 167 -5.93 -1.68 18.45
N SER A 168 -5.32 -2.79 18.08
CA SER A 168 -5.30 -4.01 18.88
C SER A 168 -4.04 -4.00 19.77
N PRO A 169 -4.08 -3.38 20.98
CA PRO A 169 -2.99 -3.53 21.93
C PRO A 169 -2.89 -5.00 22.33
N ASP A 170 -1.66 -5.53 22.36
CA ASP A 170 -1.37 -6.89 22.74
C ASP A 170 -2.04 -7.21 24.09
N ALA A 171 -3.15 -7.94 24.08
CA ALA A 171 -3.91 -8.28 25.29
C ALA A 171 -3.14 -9.21 26.26
N ALA A 172 -1.88 -9.53 25.95
CA ALA A 172 -0.96 -10.17 26.84
C ALA A 172 0.42 -9.53 26.66
N GLY A 173 1.00 -9.02 27.76
CA GLY A 173 2.40 -8.58 27.85
C GLY A 173 3.43 -9.71 27.69
N ALA A 174 3.17 -10.67 26.80
CA ALA A 174 4.00 -11.82 26.46
C ALA A 174 4.03 -12.13 24.94
N ALA A 175 3.39 -11.35 24.08
CA ALA A 175 3.42 -11.53 22.62
C ALA A 175 4.24 -10.43 21.95
N GLU A 176 5.57 -10.52 22.03
CA GLU A 176 6.48 -9.74 21.15
C GLU A 176 6.41 -10.23 19.69
N PHE A 177 5.49 -11.14 19.39
CA PHE A 177 5.38 -11.90 18.16
C PHE A 177 3.91 -11.96 17.73
N ALA A 178 3.60 -11.42 16.56
CA ALA A 178 2.30 -11.62 15.94
C ALA A 178 2.14 -13.11 15.58
N SER A 179 1.04 -13.74 15.98
CA SER A 179 0.67 -15.07 15.50
C SER A 179 -0.08 -14.93 14.17
N SER A 180 0.37 -15.71 13.18
CA SER A 180 -0.36 -15.98 11.93
C SER A 180 -1.76 -16.51 12.18
#